data_AF-A0A7S1BBW4-F1
#
_entry.id   AF-A0A7S1BBW4-F1
#
_cell.length_a   1.000
_cell.length_b   1.000
_cell.length_c   1.000
_cell.angle_alpha   90.00
_cell.angle_beta   90.00
_cell.angle_gamma   90.00
#
_symmetry.space_group_name_H-M   'P 1'
#
loop_
_entity.id
_entity.type
_entity.pdbx_description
1 polymer ?
#
loop_
_entity_poly.entity_id
_entity_poly.type
_entity_poly.pdbx_seq_one_letter_code
_entity_poly.pdbx_strand_id
1 'polypeptide(L)'
;FEGYFAELARTIARFPEVAAGARFVLVPGPGDVGGGVTLPRPRIPAAFTGAFQQNGVQKVTFASNPCRIRHYGREMVFFRGDVMRVMRKFSIVPVKDVEEGGKKHNNTARNNDKDNKDGDGIDNDDSSVENSDRAEQRLQLDAVHHTIKTVLDQSHLIPLPAAAFPVFWEYDHALRLYPPPDALFLADSDAGRYVRDYGGVDVMNPGAFHLGLKFLVHRPVYGETGGEEGGWGEDEDD
;
A
#
# COMPACT_ATOMS: atom_id res chain seq x y z
N PHE A 1 6.63 -18.49 16.51
CA PHE A 1 5.34 -17.84 16.21
C PHE A 1 4.55 -17.52 17.47
N GLU A 2 4.22 -18.50 18.34
CA GLU A 2 3.46 -18.25 19.57
C GLU A 2 4.13 -17.23 20.51
N GLY A 3 5.46 -17.30 20.67
CA GLY A 3 6.21 -16.33 21.48
C GLY A 3 6.11 -14.88 21.00
N TYR A 4 6.06 -14.65 19.68
CA TYR A 4 5.97 -13.29 19.12
C TYR A 4 4.61 -12.65 19.36
N PHE A 5 3.52 -13.41 19.27
CA PHE A 5 2.19 -12.91 19.61
C PHE A 5 2.06 -12.59 21.10
N ALA A 6 2.70 -13.38 21.97
CA ALA A 6 2.77 -13.09 23.40
C ALA A 6 3.58 -11.82 23.71
N GLU A 7 4.69 -11.60 23.00
CA GLU A 7 5.51 -10.40 23.13
C GLU A 7 4.77 -9.13 22.66
N LEU A 8 4.05 -9.22 21.53
CA LEU A 8 3.19 -8.14 21.05
C LEU A 8 2.08 -7.83 22.07
N ALA A 9 1.44 -8.86 22.62
CA ALA A 9 0.41 -8.68 23.65
C ALA A 9 0.96 -7.99 24.91
N ARG A 10 2.16 -8.37 25.37
CA ARG A 10 2.84 -7.71 26.50
C ARG A 10 3.19 -6.26 26.18
N THR A 11 3.65 -5.99 24.97
CA THR A 11 3.99 -4.63 24.53
C THR A 11 2.76 -3.73 24.55
N ILE A 12 1.61 -4.21 24.09
CA ILE A 12 0.35 -3.47 24.16
C ILE A 12 -0.08 -3.27 25.62
N ALA A 13 0.03 -4.32 26.45
CA ALA A 13 -0.33 -4.25 27.87
C ALA A 13 0.51 -3.25 28.68
N ARG A 14 1.73 -2.93 28.22
CA ARG A 14 2.58 -1.90 28.81
C ARG A 14 1.97 -0.49 28.72
N PHE A 15 1.07 -0.26 27.75
CA PHE A 15 0.40 1.02 27.52
C PHE A 15 -1.11 0.90 27.78
N PRO A 16 -1.55 1.01 29.05
CA PRO A 16 -2.93 0.72 29.43
C PRO A 16 -3.97 1.65 28.77
N GLU A 17 -3.61 2.91 28.53
CA GLU A 17 -4.49 3.87 27.83
C GLU A 17 -4.78 3.41 26.39
N VAL A 18 -3.77 2.91 25.69
CA VAL A 18 -3.92 2.37 24.32
C VAL A 18 -4.69 1.06 24.36
N ALA A 19 -4.35 0.16 25.30
CA ALA A 19 -5.03 -1.13 25.45
C ALA A 19 -6.53 -0.96 25.77
N ALA A 20 -6.89 0.06 26.56
CA ALA A 20 -8.27 0.38 26.91
C ALA A 20 -8.98 1.21 25.84
N GLY A 21 -8.29 2.14 25.17
CA GLY A 21 -8.88 3.08 24.22
C GLY A 21 -9.00 2.53 22.79
N ALA A 22 -7.98 1.82 22.31
CA ALA A 22 -7.89 1.36 20.93
C ALA A 22 -8.55 -0.01 20.71
N ARG A 23 -8.94 -0.28 19.46
CA ARG A 23 -9.31 -1.62 18.98
C ARG A 23 -8.29 -2.08 17.96
N PHE A 24 -7.73 -3.26 18.20
CA PHE A 24 -6.74 -3.88 17.33
C PHE A 24 -7.42 -4.86 16.38
N VAL A 25 -7.13 -4.75 15.08
CA VAL A 25 -7.57 -5.72 14.08
C VAL A 25 -6.32 -6.31 13.43
N LEU A 26 -6.14 -7.62 13.56
CA LEU A 26 -5.01 -8.32 12.97
C LEU A 26 -5.47 -9.05 11.70
N VAL A 27 -4.90 -8.67 10.57
CA VAL A 27 -5.18 -9.23 9.25
C VAL A 27 -4.00 -10.14 8.84
N PRO A 28 -4.23 -11.42 8.52
CA PRO A 28 -3.16 -12.36 8.24
C PRO A 28 -2.50 -12.10 6.88
N GLY A 29 -1.17 -12.10 6.84
CA GLY A 29 -0.35 -12.04 5.64
C GLY A 29 -0.07 -13.42 5.00
N PRO A 30 0.69 -13.45 3.89
CA PRO A 30 1.03 -14.69 3.17
C PRO A 30 2.00 -15.60 3.91
N GLY A 31 2.81 -15.04 4.82
CA GLY A 31 3.74 -15.81 5.66
C GLY A 31 3.16 -16.28 6.99
N ASP A 32 1.89 -15.98 7.27
CA ASP A 32 1.28 -16.28 8.57
C ASP A 32 0.75 -17.72 8.66
N VAL A 33 0.73 -18.21 9.90
CA VAL A 33 0.27 -19.56 10.22
C VAL A 33 -1.22 -19.77 9.90
N GLY A 34 -1.54 -20.92 9.33
CA GLY A 34 -2.92 -21.36 9.09
C GLY A 34 -3.58 -20.82 7.81
N GLY A 35 -2.96 -19.87 7.09
CA GLY A 35 -3.58 -19.22 5.94
C GLY A 35 -3.15 -19.75 4.57
N GLY A 36 -1.95 -20.31 4.43
CA GLY A 36 -1.38 -20.68 3.13
C GLY A 36 -1.39 -19.52 2.12
N VAL A 37 -1.21 -19.84 0.83
CA VAL A 37 -1.24 -18.83 -0.24
C VAL A 37 -2.65 -18.58 -0.80
N THR A 38 -3.62 -19.44 -0.49
CA THR A 38 -4.99 -19.42 -1.02
C THR A 38 -5.86 -18.35 -0.37
N LEU A 39 -6.68 -17.68 -1.17
CA LEU A 39 -7.61 -16.64 -0.73
C LEU A 39 -9.07 -17.14 -0.72
N PRO A 40 -9.94 -16.58 0.14
CA PRO A 40 -9.62 -15.77 1.31
C PRO A 40 -8.88 -16.57 2.39
N ARG A 41 -7.96 -15.92 3.11
CA ARG A 41 -7.26 -16.56 4.23
C ARG A 41 -8.10 -16.53 5.49
N PRO A 42 -8.21 -17.65 6.22
CA PRO A 42 -8.86 -17.68 7.52
C PRO A 42 -8.09 -16.83 8.53
N ARG A 43 -8.77 -16.47 9.63
CA ARG A 43 -8.13 -15.82 10.77
C ARG A 43 -7.05 -16.69 11.39
N ILE A 44 -6.11 -16.05 12.09
CA ILE A 44 -5.07 -16.73 12.85
C ILE A 44 -5.72 -17.69 13.87
N PRO A 45 -5.26 -18.96 13.97
CA PRO A 45 -5.83 -19.94 14.88
C PRO A 45 -5.77 -19.50 16.35
N ALA A 46 -6.81 -19.85 17.12
CA ALA A 46 -6.94 -19.44 18.52
C ALA A 46 -5.77 -19.87 19.42
N ALA A 47 -5.09 -20.97 19.05
CA ALA A 47 -3.90 -21.46 19.74
C ALA A 47 -2.79 -20.39 19.87
N PHE A 48 -2.68 -19.48 18.90
CA PHE A 48 -1.66 -18.42 18.90
C PHE A 48 -2.15 -17.10 19.49
N THR A 49 -3.45 -16.95 19.72
CA THR A 49 -4.07 -15.66 20.07
C THR A 49 -4.46 -15.55 21.54
N GLY A 50 -4.43 -16.65 22.29
CA GLY A 50 -4.80 -16.69 23.71
C GLY A 50 -3.98 -15.73 24.58
N ALA A 51 -2.73 -15.44 24.19
CA ALA A 51 -1.86 -14.51 24.90
C ALA A 51 -2.43 -13.08 24.98
N PHE A 52 -3.20 -12.62 24.00
CA PHE A 52 -3.80 -11.27 24.06
C PHE A 52 -4.83 -11.16 25.18
N GLN A 53 -5.69 -12.18 25.32
CA GLN A 53 -6.68 -12.22 26.39
C GLN A 53 -6.00 -12.35 27.76
N GLN A 54 -4.97 -13.19 27.88
CA GLN A 54 -4.22 -13.40 29.12
C GLN A 54 -3.50 -12.13 29.60
N ASN A 55 -3.02 -11.28 28.68
CA ASN A 55 -2.33 -10.02 28.98
C ASN A 55 -3.28 -8.81 29.08
N GLY A 56 -4.59 -9.02 29.14
CA GLY A 56 -5.57 -7.94 29.34
C GLY A 56 -5.93 -7.12 28.10
N VAL A 57 -5.49 -7.54 26.90
CA VAL A 57 -5.84 -6.89 25.63
C VAL A 57 -7.19 -7.43 25.14
N GLN A 58 -8.28 -6.84 25.63
CA GLN A 58 -9.63 -7.33 25.35
C GLN A 58 -10.17 -6.87 23.98
N LYS A 59 -9.78 -5.68 23.50
CA LYS A 59 -10.28 -5.09 22.26
C LYS A 59 -9.48 -5.53 21.03
N VAL A 60 -9.38 -6.84 20.81
CA VAL A 60 -8.63 -7.42 19.69
C VAL A 60 -9.52 -8.31 18.81
N THR A 61 -9.41 -8.18 17.50
CA THR A 61 -10.14 -8.98 16.51
C THR A 61 -9.17 -9.56 15.50
N PHE A 62 -9.14 -10.88 15.40
CA PHE A 62 -8.37 -11.60 14.37
C PHE A 62 -9.27 -11.79 13.16
N ALA A 63 -9.01 -11.04 12.09
CA ALA A 63 -9.81 -11.00 10.89
C ALA A 63 -9.31 -12.01 9.84
N SER A 64 -10.10 -12.22 8.79
CA SER A 64 -9.67 -12.88 7.55
C SER A 64 -8.82 -11.94 6.69
N ASN A 65 -8.25 -12.45 5.61
CA ASN A 65 -7.66 -11.61 4.57
C ASN A 65 -8.24 -12.00 3.18
N PRO A 66 -8.95 -11.09 2.49
CA PRO A 66 -9.28 -9.71 2.90
C PRO A 66 -10.23 -9.64 4.10
N CYS A 67 -10.36 -8.45 4.67
CA CYS A 67 -11.44 -8.12 5.60
C CYS A 67 -12.09 -6.78 5.27
N ARG A 68 -13.34 -6.60 5.70
CA ARG A 68 -14.09 -5.35 5.55
C ARG A 68 -14.42 -4.79 6.92
N ILE A 69 -14.26 -3.49 7.09
CA ILE A 69 -14.61 -2.76 8.31
C ILE A 69 -15.59 -1.67 7.92
N ARG A 70 -16.74 -1.64 8.59
CA ARG A 70 -17.72 -0.57 8.45
C ARG A 70 -17.66 0.35 9.65
N HIS A 71 -17.52 1.66 9.41
CA HIS A 71 -17.40 2.65 10.46
C HIS A 71 -18.14 3.93 10.05
N TYR A 72 -19.10 4.38 10.87
CA TYR A 72 -19.97 5.54 10.59
C TYR A 72 -20.57 5.57 9.17
N GLY A 73 -21.04 4.41 8.68
CA GLY A 73 -21.65 4.30 7.36
C GLY A 73 -20.66 4.19 6.19
N ARG A 74 -19.36 4.36 6.43
CA ARG A 74 -18.30 4.15 5.42
C ARG A 74 -17.79 2.73 5.46
N GLU A 75 -17.47 2.18 4.29
CA GLU A 75 -16.90 0.85 4.13
C GLU A 75 -15.43 0.91 3.73
N MET A 76 -14.59 0.24 4.53
CA MET A 76 -13.15 0.13 4.30
C MET A 76 -12.78 -1.33 4.05
N VAL A 77 -12.04 -1.59 2.98
CA VAL A 77 -11.56 -2.94 2.62
C VAL A 77 -10.07 -3.01 2.87
N PHE A 78 -9.62 -4.02 3.60
CA PHE A 78 -8.21 -4.27 3.88
C PHE A 78 -7.80 -5.58 3.22
N PHE A 79 -6.71 -5.52 2.45
CA PHE A 79 -6.14 -6.69 1.80
C PHE A 79 -4.63 -6.69 1.95
N ARG A 80 -4.08 -7.78 2.50
CA ARG A 80 -2.63 -7.98 2.63
C ARG A 80 -2.14 -8.97 1.58
N GLY A 81 -1.53 -8.45 0.53
CA GLY A 81 -0.95 -9.28 -0.53
C GLY A 81 -0.25 -8.43 -1.58
N ASP A 82 0.71 -9.04 -2.27
CA ASP A 82 1.58 -8.32 -3.20
C ASP A 82 0.93 -8.25 -4.59
N VAL A 83 -0.22 -7.56 -4.66
CA VAL A 83 -1.05 -7.43 -5.87
C VAL A 83 -0.23 -6.85 -7.01
N MET A 84 0.57 -5.82 -6.73
CA MET A 84 1.34 -5.15 -7.79
C MET A 84 2.42 -6.06 -8.35
N ARG A 85 3.11 -6.83 -7.49
CA ARG A 85 4.12 -7.80 -7.95
C ARG A 85 3.49 -8.80 -8.91
N VAL A 86 2.33 -9.34 -8.56
CA VAL A 86 1.68 -10.37 -9.38
C VAL A 86 1.08 -9.76 -10.65
N MET A 87 0.40 -8.61 -10.57
CA MET A 87 -0.12 -7.94 -11.76
C MET A 87 0.98 -7.65 -12.77
N ARG A 88 2.12 -7.08 -12.35
CA ARG A 88 3.26 -6.82 -13.24
C ARG A 88 3.79 -8.08 -13.92
N LYS A 89 3.78 -9.23 -13.23
CA LYS A 89 4.22 -10.51 -13.80
C LYS A 89 3.29 -11.05 -14.88
N PHE A 90 1.99 -10.76 -14.78
CA PHE A 90 0.98 -11.20 -15.74
C PHE A 90 0.58 -10.13 -16.76
N SER A 91 1.16 -8.93 -16.68
CA SER A 91 0.98 -7.88 -17.67
C SER A 91 1.55 -8.30 -19.03
N ILE A 92 0.70 -8.25 -20.07
CA ILE A 92 1.12 -8.52 -21.46
C ILE A 92 2.00 -7.38 -21.99
N VAL A 93 1.58 -6.15 -21.73
CA VAL A 93 2.31 -4.94 -22.09
C VAL A 93 2.93 -4.40 -20.80
N PRO A 94 4.27 -4.26 -20.71
CA PRO A 94 4.87 -3.60 -19.57
C PRO A 94 4.31 -2.18 -19.49
N VAL A 95 4.03 -1.70 -18.28
CA VAL A 95 3.72 -0.29 -18.05
C VAL A 95 4.98 0.50 -18.35
N LYS A 96 5.17 0.82 -19.63
CA LYS A 96 6.16 1.76 -20.14
C LYS A 96 5.43 3.07 -20.36
N ASP A 97 6.18 4.16 -20.24
CA ASP A 97 5.71 5.52 -20.50
C ASP A 97 4.79 5.50 -21.72
N VAL A 98 3.50 5.76 -21.51
CA VAL A 98 2.71 6.30 -22.60
C VAL A 98 3.35 7.65 -22.83
N GLU A 99 4.28 7.73 -23.78
CA GLU A 99 4.56 9.01 -24.42
C GLU A 99 3.20 9.50 -24.88
N GLU A 100 2.63 10.45 -24.13
CA GLU A 100 1.39 11.08 -24.50
C GLU A 100 1.55 11.50 -25.95
N GLY A 101 0.72 10.94 -26.82
CA GLY A 101 0.53 11.39 -28.21
C GLY A 101 -0.09 12.79 -28.23
N GLY A 102 0.54 13.75 -27.57
CA GLY A 102 0.26 15.16 -27.58
C GLY A 102 1.33 15.85 -28.41
N LYS A 103 0.97 16.19 -29.66
CA LYS A 103 1.74 17.08 -30.54
C LYS A 103 2.26 18.29 -29.76
N LYS A 104 3.54 18.26 -29.34
CA LYS A 104 4.26 19.50 -29.00
C LYS A 104 4.65 20.14 -30.33
N HIS A 105 3.90 21.16 -30.73
CA HIS A 105 4.34 22.10 -31.74
C HIS A 105 5.66 22.71 -31.26
N ASN A 106 6.77 22.34 -31.93
CA ASN A 106 8.02 23.05 -31.80
C ASN A 106 7.83 24.44 -32.41
N ASN A 107 7.64 25.46 -31.58
CA ASN A 107 7.82 26.84 -32.03
C ASN A 107 9.32 27.15 -32.03
N THR A 108 9.86 27.11 -33.25
CA THR A 108 11.13 27.71 -33.63
C THR A 108 11.08 29.24 -33.45
N ALA A 109 12.00 29.80 -32.66
CA ALA A 109 12.50 31.17 -32.75
C ALA A 109 13.91 31.15 -32.13
N ARG A 110 15.01 31.01 -32.88
CA ARG A 110 15.71 32.00 -33.71
C ARG A 110 16.00 33.34 -33.01
N ASN A 111 17.18 33.45 -32.40
CA ASN A 111 18.27 34.43 -32.66
C ASN A 111 19.18 34.53 -31.42
N ASN A 112 20.42 34.01 -31.48
CA ASN A 112 21.70 34.67 -31.82
C ASN A 112 22.20 35.65 -30.74
N ASP A 113 23.31 35.32 -30.08
CA ASP A 113 24.56 36.07 -30.19
C ASP A 113 25.75 35.34 -29.52
N LYS A 114 26.94 35.71 -29.99
CA LYS A 114 28.20 34.96 -29.94
C LYS A 114 29.08 35.32 -28.72
N ASP A 115 30.09 34.46 -28.52
CA ASP A 115 31.52 34.78 -28.27
C ASP A 115 32.16 34.19 -27.00
N ASN A 116 33.08 33.24 -27.24
CA ASN A 116 34.42 33.06 -26.64
C ASN A 116 34.61 33.03 -25.10
N LYS A 117 35.07 31.88 -24.56
CA LYS A 117 36.49 31.66 -24.16
C LYS A 117 36.69 30.32 -23.44
N ASP A 118 37.90 29.80 -23.66
CA ASP A 118 38.47 28.59 -23.08
C ASP A 118 38.41 28.57 -21.54
N GLY A 119 37.98 27.43 -21.01
CA GLY A 119 38.05 27.09 -19.60
C GLY A 119 37.96 25.57 -19.46
N ASP A 120 39.11 24.94 -19.21
CA ASP A 120 39.23 23.54 -18.81
C ASP A 120 38.54 23.38 -17.44
N GLY A 121 37.28 22.94 -17.47
CA GLY A 121 36.48 22.61 -16.31
C GLY A 121 36.08 21.15 -16.41
N ILE A 122 36.60 20.33 -15.50
CA ILE A 122 36.08 18.98 -15.25
C ILE A 122 34.68 19.18 -14.66
N ASP A 123 33.67 19.19 -15.52
CA ASP A 123 32.27 19.19 -15.12
C ASP A 123 31.92 17.81 -14.55
N ASN A 124 31.60 17.79 -13.26
CA ASN A 124 31.21 16.59 -12.53
C ASN A 124 29.89 16.03 -13.09
N ASP A 125 29.94 14.76 -13.49
CA ASP A 125 28.86 13.89 -14.00
C ASP A 125 27.86 13.50 -12.89
N ASP A 126 27.29 14.47 -12.18
CA ASP A 126 26.33 14.24 -11.07
C ASP A 126 24.87 14.42 -11.51
N SER A 127 24.64 15.11 -12.64
CA SER A 127 23.29 15.39 -13.15
C SER A 127 22.64 14.23 -13.92
N SER A 128 23.40 13.19 -14.26
CA SER A 128 22.92 12.00 -14.98
C SER A 128 22.22 10.99 -14.05
N VAL A 129 22.68 10.89 -12.80
CA VAL A 129 22.17 9.94 -11.78
C VAL A 129 20.84 10.41 -11.18
N GLU A 130 20.69 11.70 -10.88
CA GLU A 130 19.42 12.25 -10.37
C GLU A 130 18.25 12.09 -11.38
N ASN A 131 18.57 12.09 -12.68
CA ASN A 131 17.59 11.92 -13.73
C ASN A 131 17.12 10.47 -13.89
N SER A 132 17.98 9.47 -13.65
CA SER A 132 17.57 8.06 -13.67
C SER A 132 16.64 7.72 -12.51
N ASP A 133 16.96 8.19 -11.30
CA ASP A 133 16.17 7.88 -10.10
C ASP A 133 14.76 8.51 -10.19
N ARG A 134 14.67 9.73 -10.73
CA ARG A 134 13.38 10.40 -10.92
C ARG A 134 12.52 9.72 -12.00
N ALA A 135 13.14 9.17 -13.05
CA ALA A 135 12.43 8.43 -14.08
C ALA A 135 11.89 7.10 -13.52
N GLU A 136 12.69 6.37 -12.74
CA GLU A 136 12.26 5.13 -12.08
C GLU A 136 11.08 5.35 -11.12
N GLN A 137 11.12 6.43 -10.34
CA GLN A 137 10.02 6.80 -9.45
C GLN A 137 8.72 7.11 -10.21
N ARG A 138 8.81 7.77 -11.38
CA ARG A 138 7.65 8.07 -12.24
C ARG A 138 7.05 6.79 -12.81
N LEU A 139 7.89 5.90 -13.33
CA LEU A 139 7.45 4.58 -13.83
C LEU A 139 6.75 3.77 -12.74
N GLN A 140 7.28 3.81 -11.51
CA GLN A 140 6.66 3.14 -10.37
C GLN A 140 5.29 3.75 -10.06
N LEU A 141 5.15 5.07 -10.13
CA LEU A 141 3.88 5.76 -9.92
C LEU A 141 2.84 5.40 -10.98
N ASP A 142 3.22 5.35 -12.25
CA ASP A 142 2.30 4.98 -13.33
C ASP A 142 1.86 3.52 -13.19
N ALA A 143 2.76 2.63 -12.78
CA ALA A 143 2.43 1.25 -12.47
C ALA A 143 1.44 1.13 -11.30
N VAL A 144 1.58 1.95 -10.25
CA VAL A 144 0.61 2.03 -9.15
C VAL A 144 -0.76 2.44 -9.71
N HIS A 145 -0.82 3.52 -10.48
CA HIS A 145 -2.08 4.04 -11.02
C HIS A 145 -2.78 3.01 -11.90
N HIS A 146 -2.05 2.34 -12.80
CA HIS A 146 -2.61 1.26 -13.63
C HIS A 146 -3.12 0.07 -12.80
N THR A 147 -2.41 -0.30 -11.73
CA THR A 147 -2.84 -1.37 -10.81
C THR A 147 -4.16 -0.98 -10.14
N ILE A 148 -4.23 0.22 -9.55
CA ILE A 148 -5.44 0.73 -8.88
C ILE A 148 -6.62 0.75 -9.84
N LYS A 149 -6.41 1.33 -11.03
CA LYS A 149 -7.40 1.38 -12.09
C LYS A 149 -7.92 -0.01 -12.45
N THR A 150 -7.01 -0.99 -12.59
CA THR A 150 -7.38 -2.37 -12.93
C THR A 150 -8.22 -3.02 -11.82
N VAL A 151 -7.81 -2.89 -10.56
CA VAL A 151 -8.52 -3.48 -9.40
C VAL A 151 -9.94 -2.90 -9.27
N LEU A 152 -10.08 -1.58 -9.39
CA LEU A 152 -11.36 -0.90 -9.23
C LEU A 152 -12.28 -1.08 -10.44
N ASP A 153 -11.76 -0.95 -11.66
CA ASP A 153 -12.57 -1.13 -12.88
C ASP A 153 -13.07 -2.59 -13.01
N GLN A 154 -12.25 -3.58 -12.64
CA GLN A 154 -12.67 -4.98 -12.60
C GLN A 154 -13.55 -5.31 -11.39
N SER A 155 -13.67 -4.38 -10.43
CA SER A 155 -14.45 -4.56 -9.20
C SER A 155 -14.11 -5.86 -8.46
N HIS A 156 -12.83 -6.23 -8.44
CA HIS A 156 -12.34 -7.46 -7.80
C HIS A 156 -10.89 -7.27 -7.35
N LEU A 157 -10.56 -7.71 -6.13
CA LEU A 157 -9.21 -7.58 -5.58
C LEU A 157 -8.10 -8.28 -6.38
N ILE A 158 -8.45 -9.39 -7.05
CA ILE A 158 -7.52 -10.26 -7.78
C ILE A 158 -8.15 -10.58 -9.15
N PRO A 159 -8.07 -9.66 -10.13
CA PRO A 159 -8.54 -9.90 -11.48
C PRO A 159 -7.47 -10.68 -12.28
N LEU A 160 -7.05 -11.82 -11.74
CA LEU A 160 -5.97 -12.64 -12.28
C LEU A 160 -6.37 -14.12 -12.31
N PRO A 161 -5.76 -14.93 -13.20
CA PRO A 161 -6.04 -16.36 -13.25
C PRO A 161 -5.72 -17.06 -11.92
N ALA A 162 -6.46 -18.14 -11.61
CA ALA A 162 -6.26 -18.93 -10.39
C ALA A 162 -4.84 -19.53 -10.27
N ALA A 163 -4.11 -19.67 -11.38
CA ALA A 163 -2.70 -20.08 -11.40
C ALA A 163 -1.76 -19.03 -10.76
N ALA A 164 -2.13 -17.75 -10.79
CA ALA A 164 -1.40 -16.66 -10.17
C ALA A 164 -1.72 -16.55 -8.67
N PHE A 165 -3.00 -16.65 -8.34
CA PHE A 165 -3.53 -16.59 -6.99
C PHE A 165 -4.62 -17.65 -6.83
N PRO A 166 -4.38 -18.73 -6.08
CA PRO A 166 -5.42 -19.71 -5.83
C PRO A 166 -6.52 -19.09 -4.97
N VAL A 167 -7.77 -19.24 -5.41
CA VAL A 167 -8.97 -18.78 -4.71
C VAL A 167 -9.87 -19.97 -4.42
N PHE A 168 -10.39 -20.06 -3.20
CA PHE A 168 -11.46 -21.00 -2.88
C PHE A 168 -12.71 -20.59 -3.65
N TRP A 169 -13.17 -21.45 -4.57
CA TRP A 169 -14.30 -21.14 -5.46
C TRP A 169 -15.56 -20.73 -4.71
N GLU A 170 -15.83 -21.36 -3.56
CA GLU A 170 -16.98 -21.04 -2.69
C GLU A 170 -16.93 -19.59 -2.15
N TYR A 171 -15.73 -19.04 -1.98
CA TYR A 171 -15.47 -17.74 -1.35
C TYR A 171 -14.96 -16.68 -2.31
N ASP A 172 -15.09 -16.88 -3.63
CA ASP A 172 -14.75 -15.88 -4.66
C ASP A 172 -15.48 -14.54 -4.42
N HIS A 173 -16.75 -14.62 -4.01
CA HIS A 173 -17.58 -13.46 -3.72
C HIS A 173 -16.99 -12.53 -2.63
N ALA A 174 -16.16 -13.05 -1.72
CA ALA A 174 -15.54 -12.26 -0.66
C ALA A 174 -14.43 -11.33 -1.19
N LEU A 175 -13.91 -11.59 -2.39
CA LEU A 175 -12.85 -10.80 -3.03
C LEU A 175 -13.38 -9.72 -3.97
N ARG A 176 -14.67 -9.71 -4.26
CA ARG A 176 -15.32 -8.71 -5.12
C ARG A 176 -15.34 -7.36 -4.43
N LEU A 177 -15.17 -6.27 -5.17
CA LEU A 177 -15.25 -4.88 -4.71
C LEU A 177 -16.52 -4.17 -5.18
N TYR A 178 -17.56 -4.93 -5.54
CA TYR A 178 -18.86 -4.38 -5.90
C TYR A 178 -19.85 -4.59 -4.74
N PRO A 179 -20.51 -3.53 -4.22
CA PRO A 179 -20.36 -2.11 -4.57
C PRO A 179 -18.98 -1.53 -4.17
N PRO A 180 -18.52 -0.45 -4.84
CA PRO A 180 -17.22 0.15 -4.55
C PRO A 180 -17.14 0.62 -3.09
N PRO A 181 -16.03 0.34 -2.38
CA PRO A 181 -15.85 0.79 -1.01
C PRO A 181 -15.53 2.28 -0.96
N ASP A 182 -15.62 2.90 0.21
CA ASP A 182 -15.17 4.28 0.41
C ASP A 182 -13.63 4.37 0.46
N ALA A 183 -12.98 3.35 1.05
CA ALA A 183 -11.53 3.27 1.08
C ALA A 183 -11.03 1.81 0.92
N LEU A 184 -9.91 1.67 0.22
CA LEU A 184 -9.25 0.40 -0.09
C LEU A 184 -7.79 0.45 0.37
N PHE A 185 -7.45 -0.40 1.33
CA PHE A 185 -6.10 -0.55 1.85
C PHE A 185 -5.44 -1.79 1.23
N LEU A 186 -4.53 -1.56 0.29
CA LEU A 186 -3.69 -2.57 -0.35
C LEU A 186 -2.35 -2.61 0.37
N ALA A 187 -2.22 -3.46 1.38
CA ALA A 187 -0.95 -3.66 2.08
C ALA A 187 -0.04 -4.55 1.23
N ASP A 188 0.72 -3.92 0.33
CA ASP A 188 1.70 -4.56 -0.54
C ASP A 188 3.11 -4.27 0.01
N SER A 189 3.92 -5.31 0.20
CA SER A 189 5.31 -5.14 0.70
C SER A 189 6.28 -4.65 -0.34
N ASP A 190 5.97 -4.86 -1.62
CA ASP A 190 6.87 -4.60 -2.75
C ASP A 190 6.58 -3.29 -3.46
N ALA A 191 5.38 -2.78 -3.25
CA ALA A 191 5.05 -1.43 -3.65
C ALA A 191 5.51 -0.44 -2.57
N GLY A 192 6.01 0.72 -3.01
CA GLY A 192 6.20 1.85 -2.11
C GLY A 192 4.88 2.29 -1.47
N ARG A 193 4.98 3.11 -0.42
CA ARG A 193 3.81 3.77 0.18
C ARG A 193 3.18 4.70 -0.84
N TYR A 194 1.85 4.66 -0.97
CA TYR A 194 1.11 5.60 -1.81
C TYR A 194 -0.30 5.83 -1.25
N VAL A 195 -0.85 7.00 -1.59
CA VAL A 195 -2.22 7.39 -1.28
C VAL A 195 -2.77 8.04 -2.55
N ARG A 196 -3.85 7.49 -3.11
CA ARG A 196 -4.43 7.92 -4.39
C ARG A 196 -5.95 7.82 -4.32
N ASP A 197 -6.63 8.76 -4.91
CA ASP A 197 -8.06 8.69 -5.18
C ASP A 197 -8.31 8.16 -6.59
N TYR A 198 -9.28 7.26 -6.73
CA TYR A 198 -9.78 6.86 -8.06
C TYR A 198 -11.27 6.56 -7.98
N GLY A 199 -12.07 7.26 -8.80
CA GLY A 199 -13.51 7.03 -8.87
C GLY A 199 -14.27 7.28 -7.55
N GLY A 200 -13.75 8.17 -6.70
CA GLY A 200 -14.31 8.45 -5.37
C GLY A 200 -13.95 7.44 -4.28
N VAL A 201 -13.05 6.50 -4.58
CA VAL A 201 -12.51 5.53 -3.61
C VAL A 201 -11.09 5.94 -3.23
N ASP A 202 -10.82 6.03 -1.94
CA ASP A 202 -9.48 6.31 -1.43
C ASP A 202 -8.65 5.01 -1.39
N VAL A 203 -7.62 4.91 -2.23
CA VAL A 203 -6.74 3.74 -2.28
C VAL A 203 -5.40 4.05 -1.64
N MET A 204 -4.99 3.19 -0.72
CA MET A 204 -3.84 3.43 0.13
C MET A 204 -3.00 2.18 0.28
N ASN A 205 -1.67 2.35 0.25
CA ASN A 205 -0.72 1.35 0.69
C ASN A 205 0.15 1.92 1.82
N PRO A 206 0.12 1.33 3.04
CA PRO A 206 1.01 1.73 4.13
C PRO A 206 2.49 1.39 3.87
N GLY A 207 2.78 0.39 3.03
CA GLY A 207 4.14 -0.14 2.81
C GLY A 207 4.61 -1.08 3.93
N ALA A 208 5.85 -1.56 3.79
CA ALA A 208 6.46 -2.48 4.75
C ALA A 208 6.95 -1.75 6.02
N PHE A 209 6.29 -1.99 7.15
CA PHE A 209 6.62 -1.36 8.43
C PHE A 209 8.07 -1.65 8.89
N HIS A 210 8.57 -2.86 8.67
CA HIS A 210 9.90 -3.26 9.15
C HIS A 210 11.07 -2.59 8.41
N LEU A 211 10.86 -2.00 7.23
CA LEU A 211 11.91 -1.33 6.47
C LEU A 211 12.05 0.15 6.85
N GLY A 212 10.92 0.83 7.08
CA GLY A 212 10.91 2.28 7.27
C GLY A 212 10.30 2.76 8.58
N LEU A 213 9.72 1.86 9.40
CA LEU A 213 8.90 2.20 10.57
C LEU A 213 7.77 3.21 10.26
N LYS A 214 7.40 3.33 8.98
CA LYS A 214 6.36 4.24 8.48
C LYS A 214 5.01 3.54 8.59
N PHE A 215 4.02 4.28 9.06
CA PHE A 215 2.63 3.84 9.08
C PHE A 215 1.73 4.92 8.49
N LEU A 216 0.48 4.54 8.19
CA LEU A 216 -0.51 5.44 7.62
C LEU A 216 -1.66 5.63 8.59
N VAL A 217 -2.08 6.88 8.76
CA VAL A 217 -3.27 7.24 9.52
C VAL A 217 -4.36 7.68 8.55
N HIS A 218 -5.52 7.04 8.63
CA HIS A 218 -6.70 7.42 7.85
C HIS A 218 -7.78 7.95 8.80
N ARG A 219 -8.28 9.16 8.52
CA ARG A 219 -9.37 9.80 9.28
C ARG A 219 -10.68 9.67 8.49
N PRO A 220 -11.61 8.79 8.91
CA PRO A 220 -12.80 8.46 8.11
C PRO A 220 -13.85 9.59 8.05
N VAL A 221 -13.76 10.62 8.90
CA VAL A 221 -14.77 11.68 9.02
C VAL A 221 -14.59 12.81 8.00
N TYR A 222 -13.35 13.08 7.57
CA TYR A 222 -13.07 14.23 6.72
C TYR A 222 -13.03 13.91 5.22
N GLY A 223 -12.91 12.63 4.81
CA GLY A 223 -12.62 12.30 3.41
C GLY A 223 -11.31 12.91 2.89
N GLU A 224 -10.61 13.68 3.70
CA GLU A 224 -9.29 14.20 3.41
C GLU A 224 -8.28 13.08 3.64
N THR A 225 -7.74 12.60 2.54
CA THR A 225 -6.53 11.78 2.50
C THR A 225 -5.30 12.61 2.84
N GLY A 226 -5.33 13.30 3.98
CA GLY A 226 -4.12 13.79 4.64
C GLY A 226 -3.45 12.60 5.29
N GLY A 227 -2.63 11.87 4.54
CA GLY A 227 -1.69 10.93 5.13
C GLY A 227 -0.64 11.71 5.90
N GLU A 228 -1.00 12.27 7.07
CA GLU A 228 -0.04 12.86 7.99
C GLU A 228 1.10 11.85 8.19
N GLU A 229 2.29 12.28 7.81
CA GLU A 229 3.49 11.49 7.98
C GLU A 229 3.78 11.42 9.47
N GLY A 230 3.33 10.34 10.11
CA GLY A 230 3.84 9.97 11.43
C GLY A 230 5.26 9.45 11.30
N GLY A 231 6.20 10.33 10.94
CA GLY A 231 7.62 10.10 11.13
C GLY A 231 7.98 10.52 12.54
N TRP A 232 8.67 9.67 13.29
CA TRP A 232 9.44 10.12 14.45
C TRP A 232 10.66 10.86 13.89
N GLY A 233 10.47 12.12 13.50
CA GLY A 233 11.48 13.04 13.02
C GLY A 233 11.63 14.15 14.05
N GLU A 234 12.87 14.41 14.42
CA GLU A 234 13.36 15.38 15.38
C GLU A 234 12.54 16.69 15.36
N ASP A 235 11.97 17.02 16.52
CA ASP A 235 11.57 18.40 16.81
C ASP A 235 12.86 19.24 16.69
N GLU A 236 12.97 20.06 15.65
CA GLU A 236 13.95 21.15 15.60
C GLU A 236 13.61 22.10 16.76
N ASP A 237 14.45 22.08 17.79
CA ASP A 237 14.44 23.04 18.89
C ASP A 237 14.63 24.47 18.34
N ASP A 238 13.65 25.34 18.57
CA ASP A 238 13.76 26.82 18.49
C ASP A 238 14.61 27.39 19.64
#